data_AF-A0A258JGZ3-F1
#
_entry.id   AF-A0A258JGZ3-F1
#
_cell.length_a   1.000
_cell.length_b   1.000
_cell.length_c   1.000
_cell.angle_alpha   90.00
_cell.angle_beta   90.00
_cell.angle_gamma   90.00
#
_symmetry.space_group_name_H-M   'P 1'
#
loop_
_entity.id
_entity.type
_entity.pdbx_description
1 polymer ?
#
loop_
_entity_poly.entity_id
_entity_poly.type
_entity_poly.pdbx_seq_one_letter_code
_entity_poly.pdbx_strand_id
1 'polypeptide(L)'
;PCREGTGWLEKVLWRIENGQGREEDIDLLWSIQSKIEGNTICPLGDAASWPVAAAIRHFREEFEYHVRFPERVKNRNHFVAEPFDKVRHLVSKQTV
;
A
#
# COMPACT_ATOMS: atom_id res chain seq x y z
N PRO A 1 -10.01 4.56 17.97
CA PRO A 1 -9.25 3.84 16.92
C PRO A 1 -9.21 4.55 15.57
N CYS A 2 -10.32 5.07 15.01
CA CYS A 2 -10.32 5.72 13.69
C CYS A 2 -9.31 6.88 13.56
N ARG A 3 -9.37 7.91 14.41
CA ARG A 3 -8.52 9.12 14.33
C ARG A 3 -7.02 8.80 14.27
N GLU A 4 -6.53 8.07 15.26
CA GLU A 4 -5.11 7.70 15.33
C GLU A 4 -4.74 6.62 14.33
N GLY A 5 -5.62 5.65 14.12
CA GLY A 5 -5.39 4.51 13.24
C GLY A 5 -5.22 4.94 11.78
N THR A 6 -6.10 5.79 11.27
CA THR A 6 -5.97 6.29 9.89
C THR A 6 -4.73 7.17 9.72
N GLY A 7 -4.35 7.93 10.74
CA GLY A 7 -3.09 8.69 10.73
C GLY A 7 -1.86 7.78 10.72
N TRP A 8 -1.89 6.66 11.42
CA TRP A 8 -0.82 5.66 11.36
C TRP A 8 -0.77 4.95 10.01
N LEU A 9 -1.91 4.58 9.42
CA LEU A 9 -1.98 4.00 8.08
C LEU A 9 -1.32 4.94 7.06
N GLU A 10 -1.70 6.22 7.05
CA GLU A 10 -1.13 7.23 6.16
C GLU A 10 0.39 7.36 6.34
N LYS A 11 0.88 7.51 7.59
CA LYS A 11 2.31 7.63 7.86
C LYS A 11 3.12 6.44 7.36
N VAL A 12 2.62 5.23 7.57
CA VAL A 12 3.32 4.01 7.16
C VAL A 12 3.34 3.88 5.63
N LEU A 13 2.20 4.13 4.96
CA LEU A 13 2.12 4.16 3.50
C LEU A 13 3.06 5.23 2.92
N TRP A 14 3.05 6.44 3.48
CA TRP A 14 3.92 7.53 3.06
C TRP A 14 5.40 7.14 3.17
N ARG A 15 5.78 6.47 4.27
CA ARG A 15 7.16 5.99 4.47
C ARG A 15 7.57 4.98 3.39
N ILE A 16 6.69 4.05 3.03
CA ILE A 16 6.93 3.06 1.96
C ILE A 16 7.12 3.78 0.62
N GLU A 17 6.21 4.69 0.25
CA GLU A 17 6.25 5.43 -1.02
C GLU A 17 7.46 6.36 -1.15
N ASN A 18 8.05 6.81 -0.04
CA ASN A 18 9.24 7.65 -0.04
C ASN A 18 10.56 6.86 0.04
N GLY A 19 10.49 5.53 -0.13
CA GLY A 19 11.65 4.64 -0.12
C GLY A 19 12.30 4.51 1.26
N GLN A 20 11.51 4.69 2.32
CA GLN A 20 11.93 4.51 3.72
C GLN A 20 11.21 3.32 4.38
N GLY A 21 10.49 2.52 3.59
CA GLY A 21 9.72 1.37 4.05
C GLY A 21 10.60 0.25 4.59
N ARG A 22 10.02 -0.56 5.47
CA ARG A 22 10.61 -1.78 6.03
C ARG A 22 9.67 -2.96 5.80
N GLU A 23 10.18 -4.19 5.78
CA GLU A 23 9.31 -5.37 5.62
C GLU A 23 8.28 -5.45 6.77
N GLU A 24 8.68 -5.04 7.97
CA GLU A 24 7.84 -4.91 9.17
C GLU A 24 6.64 -3.97 8.98
N ASP A 25 6.73 -3.02 8.04
CA ASP A 25 5.71 -2.02 7.81
C ASP A 25 4.45 -2.62 7.18
N ILE A 26 4.63 -3.67 6.38
CA ILE A 26 3.53 -4.40 5.73
C ILE A 26 2.68 -5.08 6.80
N ASP A 27 3.33 -5.75 7.75
CA ASP A 27 2.66 -6.42 8.86
C ASP A 27 2.07 -5.40 9.86
N LEU A 28 2.73 -4.24 10.03
CA LEU A 28 2.20 -3.14 10.81
C LEU A 28 0.91 -2.56 10.22
N LEU A 29 0.85 -2.34 8.89
CA LEU A 29 -0.37 -1.90 8.21
C LEU A 29 -1.52 -2.89 8.43
N TRP A 30 -1.23 -4.20 8.36
CA TRP A 30 -2.20 -5.26 8.64
C TRP A 30 -2.70 -5.23 10.09
N SER A 31 -1.80 -4.98 11.04
CA SER A 31 -2.14 -4.85 12.46
C SER A 31 -2.99 -3.60 12.74
N ILE A 32 -2.69 -2.47 12.09
CA ILE A 32 -3.44 -1.23 12.30
C ILE A 32 -4.85 -1.35 11.73
N GLN A 33 -5.01 -1.82 10.49
CA GLN A 33 -6.33 -1.92 9.86
C GLN A 33 -7.28 -2.80 10.69
N SER A 34 -6.79 -3.91 11.24
CA SER A 34 -7.62 -4.88 11.98
C SER A 34 -8.07 -4.34 13.34
N LYS A 35 -7.35 -3.36 13.89
CA LYS A 35 -7.75 -2.63 15.11
C LYS A 35 -8.76 -1.51 14.85
N ILE A 36 -8.88 -1.06 13.60
CA ILE A 36 -9.88 -0.07 13.21
C ILE A 36 -11.17 -0.79 12.81
N GLU A 37 -11.06 -1.84 11.99
CA GLU A 37 -12.19 -2.63 11.51
C GLU A 37 -13.08 -3.09 12.69
N GLY A 38 -14.38 -2.79 12.61
CA GLY A 38 -15.39 -3.22 13.58
C GLY A 38 -15.29 -2.55 14.95
N ASN A 39 -14.34 -1.64 15.15
CA ASN A 39 -14.09 -0.95 16.42
C ASN A 39 -14.37 0.56 16.34
N THR A 40 -15.06 1.01 15.29
CA THR A 40 -15.35 2.43 15.05
C THR A 40 -16.85 2.74 15.13
N ILE A 41 -17.18 3.98 15.51
CA ILE A 41 -18.58 4.44 15.68
C ILE A 41 -19.25 4.67 14.32
N CYS A 42 -18.49 5.06 13.31
CA CYS A 42 -18.96 5.43 11.99
C CYS A 42 -18.29 4.53 10.94
N PRO A 43 -19.03 4.11 9.88
CA PRO A 43 -18.51 3.22 8.83
C PRO A 43 -17.34 3.78 8.03
N LEU A 44 -17.03 5.08 8.17
CA LEU A 44 -15.84 5.68 7.57
C LEU A 44 -14.54 4.99 8.03
N GLY A 45 -14.48 4.54 9.28
CA GLY A 45 -13.28 3.86 9.81
C GLY A 45 -13.03 2.52 9.11
N ASP A 46 -14.08 1.74 8.93
CA ASP A 46 -14.02 0.46 8.22
C ASP A 46 -13.74 0.70 6.72
N ALA A 47 -14.39 1.71 6.12
CA ALA A 47 -14.15 2.10 4.73
C ALA A 47 -12.69 2.54 4.47
N ALA A 48 -11.99 3.08 5.47
CA ALA A 48 -10.56 3.39 5.35
C ALA A 48 -9.65 2.17 5.54
N SER A 49 -10.10 1.16 6.28
CA SER A 49 -9.30 -0.02 6.66
C SER A 49 -9.35 -1.12 5.61
N TRP A 50 -10.52 -1.37 5.04
CA TRP A 50 -10.72 -2.41 4.02
C TRP A 50 -9.87 -2.24 2.75
N PRO A 51 -9.66 -1.03 2.20
CA PRO A 51 -8.77 -0.86 1.06
C PRO A 51 -7.34 -1.28 1.36
N VAL A 52 -6.82 -0.96 2.55
CA VAL A 52 -5.47 -1.39 2.97
C VAL A 52 -5.41 -2.91 3.11
N ALA A 53 -6.42 -3.51 3.75
CA ALA A 53 -6.50 -4.96 3.90
C ALA A 53 -6.56 -5.68 2.55
N ALA A 54 -7.39 -5.19 1.62
CA ALA A 54 -7.50 -5.73 0.27
C ALA A 54 -6.19 -5.55 -0.53
N ALA A 55 -5.57 -4.37 -0.42
CA ALA A 55 -4.31 -4.08 -1.10
C ALA A 55 -3.20 -5.05 -0.67
N ILE A 56 -3.04 -5.27 0.63
CA ILE A 56 -2.06 -6.22 1.16
C ILE A 56 -2.40 -7.66 0.74
N ARG A 57 -3.67 -8.08 0.76
CA ARG A 57 -4.06 -9.45 0.36
C ARG A 57 -3.75 -9.75 -1.09
N HIS A 58 -4.01 -8.80 -1.99
CA HIS A 58 -3.93 -9.06 -3.43
C HIS A 58 -2.61 -8.63 -4.05
N PHE A 59 -1.93 -7.64 -3.45
CA PHE A 59 -0.76 -6.98 -4.02
C PHE A 59 0.43 -6.96 -3.05
N ARG A 60 0.53 -7.91 -2.10
CA ARG A 60 1.65 -7.97 -1.14
C ARG A 60 3.02 -7.87 -1.80
N GLU A 61 3.19 -8.55 -2.93
CA GLU A 61 4.42 -8.55 -3.72
C GLU A 61 4.81 -7.14 -4.21
N GLU A 62 3.84 -6.26 -4.46
CA GLU A 62 4.08 -4.87 -4.85
C GLU A 62 4.58 -4.05 -3.64
N PHE A 63 4.00 -4.26 -2.45
CA PHE A 63 4.51 -3.63 -1.23
C PHE A 63 5.94 -4.09 -0.90
N GLU A 64 6.23 -5.38 -1.04
CA GLU A 64 7.57 -5.93 -0.88
C GLU A 64 8.56 -5.34 -1.90
N TYR A 65 8.13 -5.15 -3.15
CA TYR A 65 8.94 -4.45 -4.16
C TYR A 65 9.25 -3.02 -3.73
N HIS A 66 8.26 -2.27 -3.22
CA HIS A 66 8.47 -0.89 -2.80
C HIS A 66 9.47 -0.77 -1.64
N VAL A 67 9.47 -1.76 -0.74
CA VAL A 67 10.42 -1.86 0.37
C VAL A 67 11.82 -2.26 -0.10
N ARG A 68 11.93 -3.21 -1.04
CA ARG A 68 13.22 -3.77 -1.49
C ARG A 68 13.95 -2.89 -2.49
N PHE A 69 13.23 -2.05 -3.24
CA PHE A 69 13.79 -1.19 -4.29
C PHE A 69 13.43 0.29 -4.08
N PRO A 70 13.81 0.90 -2.95
CA PRO A 70 13.33 2.24 -2.54
C PRO A 70 13.72 3.34 -3.53
N GLU A 71 14.88 3.22 -4.18
CA GLU A 71 15.33 4.13 -5.24
C GLU A 71 14.46 4.12 -6.49
N ARG A 72 13.82 3.00 -6.81
CA ARG A 72 12.96 2.86 -8.00
C ARG A 72 11.60 3.51 -7.79
N VAL A 73 11.03 3.34 -6.59
CA VAL A 73 9.70 3.88 -6.21
C VAL A 73 9.65 5.41 -6.28
N LYS A 74 10.78 6.09 -6.05
CA LYS A 74 10.87 7.55 -6.16
C LYS A 74 10.48 8.07 -7.56
N ASN A 75 10.67 7.26 -8.60
CA ASN A 75 10.13 7.56 -9.91
C ASN A 75 8.67 7.13 -9.96
N ARG A 76 7.74 8.09 -9.98
CA ARG A 76 6.30 7.80 -10.06
C ARG A 76 5.90 6.96 -11.28
N ASN A 77 6.72 6.91 -12.33
CA ASN A 77 6.47 6.10 -13.53
C ASN A 77 7.15 4.70 -13.49
N HIS A 78 7.67 4.27 -12.33
CA HIS A 78 8.36 2.98 -12.21
C HIS A 78 7.48 1.80 -12.68
N PHE A 79 6.17 1.88 -12.45
CA PHE A 79 5.20 0.86 -12.88
C PHE A 79 5.04 0.76 -14.41
N VAL A 80 5.38 1.81 -15.16
CA VAL A 80 5.35 1.81 -16.64
C VAL A 80 6.64 1.23 -17.20
N ALA A 81 7.78 1.63 -16.63
CA ALA A 81 9.10 1.19 -17.07
C ALA A 81 9.39 -0.27 -16.70
N GLU A 82 8.90 -0.71 -15.54
CA GLU A 82 9.11 -2.04 -15.00
C GLU A 82 7.78 -2.62 -14.50
N PRO A 83 6.81 -2.90 -15.41
CA PRO A 83 5.51 -3.41 -14.98
C PRO A 83 5.64 -4.81 -14.41
N PHE A 84 4.96 -5.05 -13.29
CA PHE A 84 4.81 -6.39 -12.71
C PHE A 84 4.16 -7.33 -13.71
N ASP A 85 4.53 -8.62 -13.69
CA ASP A 85 4.08 -9.61 -14.68
C ASP A 85 2.55 -9.65 -14.84
N LYS A 86 1.82 -9.51 -13.73
CA LYS A 86 0.36 -9.48 -13.71
C LYS A 86 -0.23 -8.29 -14.48
N VAL A 87 0.46 -7.16 -14.54
CA VAL A 87 -0.05 -5.90 -15.13
C VAL A 87 0.66 -5.51 -16.44
N ARG A 88 1.68 -6.26 -16.88
CA ARG A 88 2.38 -6.00 -18.17
C ARG A 88 1.43 -5.85 -19.36
N HIS A 89 0.36 -6.62 -19.38
CA HIS A 89 -0.65 -6.59 -20.44
C HIS A 89 -1.47 -5.28 -20.50
N LEU A 90 -1.51 -4.49 -19.42
CA LEU A 90 -2.21 -3.20 -19.36
C LEU A 90 -1.36 -2.07 -19.98
N VAL A 91 -0.04 -2.18 -19.91
CA VAL A 91 0.91 -1.15 -20.39
C VAL A 91 1.25 -1.31 -21.87
N SER A 92 1.11 -2.52 -22.44
CA SER A 92 1.48 -2.82 -23.84
C SER A 92 0.68 -2.08 -24.91
N LYS A 93 -0.41 -1.41 -24.56
CA LYS A 93 -1.26 -0.63 -25.48
C LYS A 93 -0.97 0.88 -25.49
N GLN A 94 0.00 1.36 -24.70
CA GLN A 94 0.32 2.79 -24.57
C GLN A 94 1.41 3.30 -25.53
N THR A 95 2.03 2.41 -26.31
CA THR A 95 2.94 2.78 -27.40
C THR A 95 2.14 2.98 -28.69
N VAL A 96 1.63 4.20 -28.89
CA VAL A 96 1.29 4.75 -30.21
C VAL A 96 2.17 5.97 -30.43
#